data_AF-A0A9E0PBY9-F1
#
_entry.id   AF-A0A9E0PBY9-F1
#
_cell.length_a   1.000
_cell.length_b   1.000
_cell.length_c   1.000
_cell.angle_alpha   90.00
_cell.angle_beta   90.00
_cell.angle_gamma   90.00
#
_symmetry.space_group_name_H-M   'P 1'
#
loop_
_entity.id
_entity.type
_entity.pdbx_description
1 polymer ?
#
loop_
_entity_poly.entity_id
_entity_poly.type
_entity_poly.pdbx_seq_one_letter_code
_entity_poly.pdbx_strand_id
1 'polypeptide(L)' 'MKKVAVILSGAGYLDGSEIHEATLTLLALDRHNAQVHCFAPDIAQEQVLNHATGEPSTETRSVL' A
#
# COMPACT_ATOMS: atom_id res chain seq x y z
N MET A 1 12.02 9.99 -19.55
CA MET A 1 11.21 9.81 -18.32
C MET A 1 11.42 8.40 -17.82
N LYS A 2 11.86 8.19 -16.58
CA LYS A 2 11.99 6.82 -16.01
C LYS A 2 10.59 6.31 -15.70
N LYS A 3 10.31 5.04 -16.02
CA LYS A 3 9.06 4.37 -15.64
C LYS A 3 9.33 3.50 -14.42
N VAL A 4 8.52 3.67 -13.37
CA VAL A 4 8.71 2.97 -12.10
C VAL A 4 7.41 2.28 -11.71
N ALA A 5 7.50 0.98 -11.45
CA ALA A 5 6.41 0.21 -10.85
C ALA A 5 6.55 0.29 -9.32
N VAL A 6 5.45 0.61 -8.65
CA VAL A 6 5.36 0.57 -7.19
C VAL A 6 4.41 -0.57 -6.82
N ILE A 7 4.91 -1.56 -6.08
CA ILE A 7 4.11 -2.69 -5.63
C ILE A 7 3.59 -2.38 -4.23
N LEU A 8 2.28 -2.47 -4.05
CA LEU A 8 1.57 -2.26 -2.80
C LEU A 8 0.96 -3.58 -2.30
N SER A 9 0.65 -3.62 -1.02
CA SER A 9 0.15 -4.79 -0.29
C SER A 9 -1.13 -4.52 0.50
N GLY A 10 -1.83 -3.43 0.22
CA GLY A 10 -2.99 -2.93 0.98
C GLY A 10 -2.73 -1.52 1.51
N ALA A 11 -3.57 -1.03 2.43
CA ALA A 11 -3.54 0.36 2.91
C ALA A 11 -3.52 0.47 4.44
N GLY A 12 -2.36 0.22 5.04
CA GLY A 12 -2.16 0.25 6.50
C GLY A 12 -0.92 -0.55 6.90
N TYR A 13 -0.10 -0.06 7.81
CA TYR A 13 1.19 -0.71 8.15
C TYR A 13 1.03 -2.06 8.86
N LEU A 14 -0.12 -2.28 9.50
CA LEU A 14 -0.40 -3.51 10.23
C LEU A 14 -0.86 -4.64 9.31
N ASP A 15 -1.56 -4.31 8.22
CA ASP A 15 -2.23 -5.30 7.36
C ASP A 15 -2.04 -5.07 5.85
N GLY A 16 -1.14 -4.16 5.47
CA GLY A 16 -0.83 -3.81 4.09
C GLY A 16 0.42 -2.94 3.98
N SER A 17 0.44 -1.97 3.06
CA SER A 17 1.58 -1.05 2.91
C SER A 17 1.52 0.08 3.92
N GLU A 18 2.67 0.44 4.49
CA GLU A 18 2.82 1.62 5.35
C GLU A 18 2.52 2.88 4.52
N ILE A 19 1.55 3.68 4.98
CA ILE A 19 0.95 4.75 4.17
C ILE A 19 1.92 5.91 3.99
N HIS A 20 2.72 6.25 5.00
CA HIS A 20 3.71 7.33 4.89
C HIS A 20 4.85 6.97 3.95
N GLU A 21 5.40 5.76 4.01
CA GLU A 21 6.46 5.25 3.13
C GLU A 21 5.97 5.19 1.69
N ALA A 22 4.77 4.66 1.45
CA ALA A 22 4.16 4.66 0.12
C ALA A 22 4.01 6.09 -0.42
N THR A 23 3.46 7.00 0.39
CA THR A 23 3.26 8.41 0.00
C THR A 23 4.58 9.12 -0.27
N LEU A 24 5.57 8.98 0.62
CA LEU A 24 6.88 9.60 0.48
C LEU A 24 7.68 9.03 -0.70
N THR A 25 7.51 7.73 -0.99
CA THR A 25 8.06 7.10 -2.19
C THR A 25 7.46 7.73 -3.45
N LEU A 26 6.14 7.84 -3.53
CA LEU A 26 5.47 8.47 -4.67
C LEU A 26 5.89 9.94 -4.82
N LEU A 27 5.98 10.69 -3.71
CA LEU A 27 6.45 12.08 -3.72
C LEU A 27 7.90 12.20 -4.21
N ALA A 28 8.79 11.31 -3.78
CA ALA A 28 10.19 11.32 -4.21
C ALA A 28 10.31 11.01 -5.71
N LEU A 29 9.50 10.08 -6.22
CA LEU A 29 9.44 9.74 -7.65
C LEU A 29 8.89 10.89 -8.49
N ASP A 30 7.82 11.54 -8.02
CA ASP A 30 7.23 12.72 -8.65
C ASP A 30 8.24 13.88 -8.75
N ARG A 31 8.96 14.17 -7.66
CA ARG A 31 10.04 15.18 -7.63
C ARG A 31 11.16 14.92 -8.65
N HIS A 32 11.34 13.68 -9.10
CA HIS A 32 12.31 13.30 -10.12
C HIS A 32 11.67 13.11 -11.51
N ASN A 33 10.44 13.58 -11.72
CA ASN A 33 9.68 13.45 -12.96
C ASN A 33 9.61 11.99 -13.44
N ALA A 34 9.42 11.03 -12.52
CA ALA A 34 9.22 9.64 -12.89
C ALA A 34 7.75 9.38 -13.27
N GLN A 35 7.53 8.51 -14.25
CA GLN A 35 6.21 7.97 -14.55
C GLN A 35 5.94 6.79 -13.62
N VAL A 36 4.98 6.91 -12.72
CA VAL A 36 4.66 5.87 -11.74
C VAL A 36 3.40 5.11 -12.16
N HIS A 37 3.41 3.79 -11.97
CA HIS A 37 2.20 2.95 -11.96
C HIS A 37 2.23 2.09 -10.70
N CYS A 38 1.14 2.12 -9.95
CA CYS A 38 0.98 1.27 -8.77
C CYS A 38 0.33 -0.06 -9.18
N PHE A 39 0.78 -1.13 -8.55
CA PHE A 39 0.24 -2.48 -8.73
C PHE A 39 0.08 -3.12 -7.35
N ALA A 40 -0.93 -3.97 -7.21
CA ALA A 40 -1.14 -4.81 -6.03
C ALA A 40 -1.77 -6.13 -6.51
N PRO A 41 -1.54 -7.26 -5.81
CA PRO A 41 -2.21 -8.51 -6.15
C PRO A 41 -3.71 -8.41 -5.85
N ASP A 42 -4.54 -8.91 -6.75
CA ASP A 42 -5.99 -9.02 -6.58
C ASP A 42 -6.33 -10.29 -5.78
N ILE A 43 -6.07 -10.22 -4.47
CA ILE A 43 -6.25 -11.31 -3.51
C ILE A 43 -6.78 -10.75 -2.18
N ALA A 44 -7.35 -11.61 -1.34
CA ALA A 44 -7.70 -11.22 0.03
C ALA A 44 -6.44 -10.93 0.86
N GLN A 45 -6.50 -9.93 1.75
CA GLN A 45 -5.50 -9.74 2.80
C GLN A 45 -5.51 -10.95 3.75
N GLU A 46 -4.33 -11.33 4.25
CA GLU A 46 -4.19 -12.43 5.23
C GLU A 46 -4.90 -12.11 6.54
N GLN A 47 -4.84 -10.84 6.96
CA GLN A 47 -5.51 -10.33 8.15
C GLN A 47 -6.05 -8.92 7.90
N VAL A 48 -7.04 -8.52 8.68
CA VAL A 48 -7.54 -7.14 8.73
C VAL A 48 -7.44 -6.69 10.17
N LEU A 49 -6.70 -5.60 10.42
CA LEU A 49 -6.42 -5.12 11.76
C LEU A 49 -7.04 -3.74 12.00
N ASN A 50 -7.71 -3.59 13.14
CA ASN A 50 -8.12 -2.27 13.59
C ASN A 50 -6.88 -1.48 14.02
N HIS A 51 -6.51 -0.44 13.27
CA HIS A 51 -5.30 0.33 13.53
C HIS A 51 -5.33 1.17 14.82
N ALA A 52 -6.51 1.40 15.41
CA ALA A 52 -6.62 2.09 16.69
C ALA A 52 -6.38 1.17 17.90
N THR A 53 -6.75 -0.11 17.78
CA THR A 53 -6.63 -1.08 18.88
C THR A 53 -5.50 -2.09 18.69
N GLY A 54 -5.06 -2.32 17.44
CA GLY A 54 -4.11 -3.38 17.07
C GLY A 54 -4.73 -4.77 16.99
N GLU A 55 -6.06 -4.89 17.12
CA GLU A 55 -6.74 -6.18 17.23
C GLU A 55 -7.31 -6.67 15.88
N PRO A 56 -7.41 -8.00 15.67
CA PRO A 56 -8.06 -8.59 14.51
C PRO A 56 -9.51 -8.14 14.35
N SER A 57 -9.87 -7.78 13.12
CA SER A 57 -11.25 -7.62 12.65
C SER A 57 -11.75 -8.92 12.02
N THR A 58 -13.07 -9.11 12.00
CA THR A 58 -13.73 -10.22 11.29
C THR A 58 -14.04 -9.90 9.82
N GLU A 59 -13.69 -8.69 9.38
CA GLU A 59 -13.86 -8.25 8.00
C GLU A 59 -12.89 -8.94 7.04
N THR A 60 -13.25 -8.97 5.76
CA THR A 60 -12.34 -9.36 4.67
C THR A 60 -12.13 -8.16 3.75
N ARG A 61 -10.87 -7.91 3.37
CA ARG A 61 -10.48 -6.86 2.43
C ARG A 61 -9.64 -7.44 1.31
N SER A 62 -9.75 -6.85 0.13
CA SER A 62 -8.84 -7.10 -0.99
C SER A 62 -7.57 -6.28 -0.80
N VAL A 63 -6.43 -6.82 -1.24
CA VAL A 63 -5.15 -6.12 -1.32
C VAL A 63 -5.17 -5.04 -2.42
N LEU A 64 -5.85 -5.28 -3.53
CA LEU A 64 -6.10 -4.31 -4.63
C LEU A 64 -7.41 -3.54 -4.39
#